data_AF-A0A8S2U167-F1
#
_entry.id   AF-A0A8S2U167-F1
#
_cell.length_a   1.000
_cell.length_b   1.000
_cell.length_c   1.000
_cell.angle_alpha   90.00
_cell.angle_beta   90.00
_cell.angle_gamma   90.00
#
_symmetry.space_group_name_H-M   'P 1'
#
loop_
_entity.id
_entity.type
_entity.pdbx_description
1 polymer ?
#
loop_
_entity_poly.entity_id
_entity_poly.type
_entity_poly.pdbx_seq_one_letter_code
_entity_poly.pdbx_strand_id
1 'polypeptide(L)'
;ITFLLKPGHNHIHIKSSLRGDYCSLLPIAESTNVITNGLKWNLNNDTELNFHSLISSSNTYDENLLKSDIIDYVHIYTEKYLVWSMTYNSSHSHR
;
A
#
# COMPACT_ATOMS: atom_id res chain seq x y z
N ILE A 1 -10.98 -0.93 0.45
CA ILE A 1 -10.61 -2.36 0.38
C ILE A 1 -9.50 -2.57 1.40
N THR A 2 -9.60 -3.62 2.22
CA THR A 2 -8.65 -3.88 3.31
C THR A 2 -8.39 -5.37 3.42
N PHE A 3 -7.12 -5.76 3.54
CA PHE A 3 -6.70 -7.16 3.69
C PHE A 3 -5.32 -7.27 4.36
N LEU A 4 -4.98 -8.49 4.77
CA LEU A 4 -3.75 -8.81 5.49
C LEU A 4 -2.64 -9.25 4.53
N LEU A 5 -1.46 -8.65 4.68
CA LEU A 5 -0.23 -9.07 4.03
C LEU A 5 0.52 -10.04 4.94
N LYS A 6 1.07 -11.10 4.35
CA LYS A 6 1.89 -12.08 5.07
C LYS A 6 3.34 -11.58 5.15
N PRO A 7 4.12 -12.04 6.14
CA PRO A 7 5.57 -11.86 6.13
C PRO A 7 6.21 -12.27 4.80
N GLY A 8 7.19 -11.50 4.34
CA GLY A 8 7.89 -11.67 3.08
C GLY A 8 7.43 -10.70 1.99
N HIS A 9 7.66 -11.07 0.73
CA HIS A 9 7.34 -10.25 -0.44
C HIS A 9 5.88 -10.42 -0.86
N ASN A 10 5.18 -9.30 -0.98
CA ASN A 10 3.80 -9.20 -1.44
C ASN A 10 3.76 -8.28 -2.67
N HIS A 11 3.04 -8.71 -3.71
CA HIS A 11 2.79 -7.92 -4.91
C HIS A 11 1.30 -7.63 -5.01
N ILE A 12 0.92 -6.37 -4.86
CA ILE A 12 -0.48 -5.95 -4.94
C ILE A 12 -0.71 -5.38 -6.33
N HIS A 13 -1.42 -6.15 -7.15
CA HIS A 13 -1.90 -5.67 -8.43
C HIS A 13 -3.16 -4.82 -8.23
N ILE A 14 -3.11 -3.57 -8.64
CA ILE A 14 -4.25 -2.65 -8.55
C ILE A 14 -4.63 -2.18 -9.96
N LYS A 15 -5.82 -2.57 -10.42
CA LYS A 15 -6.37 -2.09 -11.69
C LYS A 15 -6.63 -0.58 -11.59
N SER A 16 -6.05 0.20 -12.50
CA SER A 16 -6.15 1.68 -12.50
C SER A 16 -7.59 2.19 -12.44
N SER A 17 -8.54 1.51 -13.11
CA SER A 17 -9.96 1.89 -13.10
C SER A 17 -10.66 1.74 -11.74
N LEU A 18 -10.10 0.94 -10.83
CA LEU A 18 -10.68 0.63 -9.50
C LEU A 18 -9.89 1.29 -8.36
N ARG A 19 -8.71 1.82 -8.66
CA ARG A 19 -7.82 2.45 -7.69
C ARG A 19 -8.40 3.78 -7.23
N GLY A 20 -8.71 3.89 -5.93
CA GLY A 20 -8.94 5.19 -5.31
C GLY A 20 -7.61 5.88 -4.99
N ASP A 21 -7.64 7.13 -4.56
CA ASP A 21 -6.44 7.99 -4.47
C ASP A 21 -5.48 7.66 -3.33
N TYR A 22 -5.92 6.91 -2.32
CA TYR A 22 -5.17 6.75 -1.07
C TYR A 22 -5.01 5.30 -0.65
N CYS A 23 -3.91 5.03 0.06
CA CYS A 23 -3.62 3.76 0.68
C CYS A 23 -2.88 3.93 2.01
N SER A 24 -2.83 2.86 2.79
CA SER A 24 -2.24 2.83 4.12
C SER A 24 -1.61 1.47 4.43
N LEU A 25 -0.55 1.51 5.25
CA LEU A 25 0.14 0.35 5.83
C LEU A 25 0.02 0.43 7.34
N LEU A 26 -0.69 -0.53 7.94
CA LEU A 26 -1.06 -0.50 9.35
C LEU A 26 -0.44 -1.68 10.11
N PRO A 27 0.51 -1.43 11.03
CA PRO A 27 1.16 -2.47 11.85
C PRO A 27 0.29 -2.82 13.07
N ILE A 28 -0.92 -3.35 12.85
CA ILE A 28 -1.94 -3.52 13.91
C ILE A 28 -1.50 -4.50 15.01
N ALA A 29 -0.87 -5.60 14.65
CA ALA A 29 -0.49 -6.63 15.61
C ALA A 29 0.76 -6.25 16.41
N GLU A 30 1.80 -5.79 15.72
CA GLU A 30 3.10 -5.47 16.30
C GLU A 30 3.93 -4.63 15.32
N SER A 31 5.01 -4.01 15.84
CA SER A 31 5.96 -3.24 15.05
C SER A 31 6.63 -4.11 13.98
N THR A 32 6.84 -3.55 12.78
CA THR A 32 7.52 -4.25 11.68
C THR A 32 8.29 -3.30 10.78
N ASN A 33 9.45 -3.76 10.30
CA ASN A 33 10.17 -3.13 9.21
C ASN A 33 9.46 -3.42 7.89
N VAL A 34 9.40 -2.41 7.01
CA VAL A 34 8.67 -2.47 5.74
C VAL A 34 9.49 -1.81 4.64
N ILE A 35 9.61 -2.48 3.51
CA ILE A 35 10.18 -1.91 2.28
C ILE A 35 9.05 -1.83 1.26
N THR A 36 8.89 -0.68 0.60
CA THR A 36 7.89 -0.53 -0.45
C THR A 36 8.45 0.02 -1.74
N ASN A 37 7.80 -0.32 -2.84
CA ASN A 37 8.00 0.32 -4.14
C ASN A 37 6.63 0.54 -4.80
N GLY A 38 6.48 1.64 -5.55
CA GLY A 38 5.24 2.04 -6.20
C GLY A 38 4.32 2.94 -5.37
N LEU A 39 4.75 3.38 -4.19
CA LEU A 39 4.07 4.40 -3.40
C LEU A 39 4.77 5.76 -3.55
N LYS A 40 4.02 6.86 -3.38
CA LYS A 40 4.57 8.22 -3.38
C LYS A 40 5.59 8.40 -2.25
N TRP A 41 5.28 7.85 -1.07
CA TRP A 41 6.20 7.80 0.05
C TRP A 41 6.60 6.34 0.27
N ASN A 42 7.62 5.92 -0.47
CA ASN A 42 8.18 4.59 -0.28
C ASN A 42 8.96 4.48 1.03
N LEU A 43 8.89 3.30 1.65
CA LEU A 43 9.63 2.96 2.86
C LEU A 43 10.87 2.14 2.50
N ASN A 44 11.92 2.29 3.30
CA ASN A 44 13.15 1.51 3.21
C ASN A 44 13.29 0.61 4.44
N ASN A 45 14.26 -0.31 4.42
CA ASN A 45 14.40 -1.32 5.46
C ASN A 45 14.71 -0.74 6.86
N ASP A 46 15.16 0.51 6.92
CA ASP A 46 15.48 1.19 8.17
C ASP A 46 14.25 1.86 8.82
N THR A 47 13.09 1.77 8.15
CA THR A 47 11.83 2.36 8.62
C THR A 47 10.95 1.30 9.27
N GLU A 48 10.83 1.37 10.59
CA GLU A 48 9.88 0.56 11.36
C GLU A 48 8.51 1.26 11.41
N LEU A 49 7.45 0.53 11.10
CA LEU A 49 6.08 0.96 11.33
C LEU A 49 5.61 0.45 12.69
N ASN A 50 5.11 1.36 13.53
CA ASN A 50 4.45 1.05 14.80
C ASN A 50 3.53 2.20 15.26
N PHE A 51 2.61 1.92 16.20
CA PHE A 51 1.64 2.91 16.69
C PHE A 51 2.22 4.01 17.59
N HIS A 52 3.48 3.90 18.01
CA HIS A 52 4.14 4.89 18.86
C HIS A 52 5.01 5.88 18.09
N SER A 53 5.42 5.55 16.86
CA SER A 53 6.26 6.41 16.02
C SER A 53 5.63 6.72 14.67
N LEU A 54 5.53 5.72 13.79
CA LEU A 54 5.19 5.91 12.39
C LEU A 54 4.15 4.91 11.93
N ILE A 55 3.07 5.44 11.37
CA ILE A 55 2.09 4.71 10.59
C ILE A 55 2.05 5.37 9.21
N SER A 56 2.14 4.59 8.14
CA SER A 56 1.92 5.11 6.79
C SER A 56 0.41 5.20 6.55
N SER A 57 -0.18 6.37 6.84
CA SER A 57 -1.57 6.69 6.55
C SER A 57 -1.65 7.78 5.48
N SER A 58 -2.73 7.76 4.68
CA SER A 58 -2.94 8.71 3.58
C SER A 58 -1.78 8.74 2.56
N ASN A 59 -1.08 7.62 2.40
CA ASN A 59 -0.11 7.44 1.33
C ASN A 59 -0.87 7.38 -0.01
N THR A 60 -0.15 7.53 -1.10
CA THR A 60 -0.70 7.40 -2.46
C THR A 60 0.30 6.68 -3.35
N TYR A 61 -0.03 6.51 -4.62
CA TYR A 61 0.77 5.77 -5.57
C TYR A 61 1.81 6.70 -6.19
N ASP A 62 2.93 6.13 -6.65
CA ASP A 62 3.94 6.88 -7.40
C ASP A 62 3.29 7.56 -8.64
N GLU A 63 3.80 8.73 -9.05
CA GLU A 63 3.23 9.45 -10.19
C GLU A 63 3.25 8.65 -11.49
N ASN A 64 4.24 7.78 -11.68
CA ASN A 64 4.29 6.90 -12.84
C ASN A 64 3.14 5.89 -12.80
N LEU A 65 2.85 5.34 -11.60
CA LEU A 65 1.68 4.50 -11.40
C LEU A 65 0.37 5.26 -11.65
N LEU A 66 0.30 6.53 -11.30
CA LEU A 66 -0.89 7.36 -11.50
C LEU A 66 -1.15 7.67 -12.98
N LYS A 67 -0.11 7.87 -13.78
CA LYS A 67 -0.19 8.22 -15.21
C LYS A 67 -0.29 7.00 -16.14
N SER A 68 -0.08 5.80 -15.60
CA SER A 68 -0.11 4.56 -16.35
C SER A 68 -1.55 4.04 -16.53
N ASP A 69 -1.94 3.90 -17.79
CA ASP A 69 -3.14 3.14 -18.20
C ASP A 69 -2.92 1.60 -18.08
N ILE A 70 -1.70 1.18 -17.73
CA ILE A 70 -1.30 -0.21 -17.57
C ILE A 70 -1.39 -0.61 -16.09
N ILE A 71 -1.57 -1.91 -15.90
CA ILE A 71 -1.43 -2.62 -14.63
C ILE A 71 -0.10 -2.28 -13.97
N ASP A 72 -0.16 -1.65 -12.81
CA ASP A 72 1.01 -1.46 -11.97
C ASP A 72 0.88 -2.15 -10.62
N TYR A 73 2.02 -2.63 -10.13
CA TYR A 73 2.15 -3.35 -8.88
C TYR A 73 2.68 -2.42 -7.80
N VAL A 74 2.08 -2.49 -6.61
CA VAL A 74 2.75 -2.05 -5.38
C VAL A 74 3.51 -3.24 -4.81
N HIS A 75 4.82 -3.09 -4.65
CA HIS A 75 5.66 -4.10 -4.02
C HIS A 75 5.84 -3.76 -2.56
N ILE A 76 5.60 -4.74 -1.69
CA ILE A 76 5.73 -4.58 -0.24
C ILE A 76 6.49 -5.79 0.30
N TYR A 77 7.62 -5.56 0.93
CA TYR A 77 8.23 -6.52 1.84
C TYR A 77 7.91 -6.11 3.26
N THR A 78 7.51 -7.07 4.09
CA THR A 78 7.29 -6.86 5.52
C THR A 78 7.79 -8.06 6.29
N GLU A 79 8.42 -7.84 7.44
CA GLU A 79 8.94 -8.94 8.28
C GLU A 79 7.83 -9.65 9.06
N LYS A 80 6.70 -8.98 9.28
CA LYS A 80 5.57 -9.47 10.08
C LYS A 80 4.26 -9.26 9.35
N TYR A 81 3.15 -9.64 9.98
CA TYR A 81 1.84 -9.39 9.41
C TYR A 81 1.53 -7.89 9.37
N LEU A 82 1.08 -7.41 8.22
CA LEU A 82 0.82 -5.98 7.99
C LEU A 82 -0.54 -5.81 7.33
N VAL A 83 -1.34 -4.85 7.78
CA VAL A 83 -2.64 -4.57 7.17
C VAL A 83 -2.47 -3.54 6.05
N TRP A 84 -2.87 -3.92 4.85
CA TRP A 84 -3.04 -3.00 3.72
C TRP A 84 -4.48 -2.48 3.70
N SER A 85 -4.63 -1.17 3.51
CA SER A 85 -5.92 -0.55 3.23
C SER A 85 -5.79 0.42 2.08
N MET A 86 -6.81 0.48 1.22
CA MET A 86 -6.87 1.43 0.11
C MET A 86 -8.29 1.92 -0.15
N THR A 87 -8.42 3.14 -0.64
CA THR A 87 -9.68 3.65 -1.16
C THR A 87 -9.99 3.00 -2.51
N TYR A 88 -11.28 2.95 -2.84
CA TYR A 88 -11.78 2.34 -4.07
C TYR A 88 -12.49 3.39 -4.89
N ASN A 89 -12.23 3.44 -6.19
CA ASN A 89 -12.92 4.33 -7.10
C ASN A 89 -14.20 3.67 -7.62
N SER A 90 -15.36 4.15 -7.17
CA SER A 90 -16.68 3.64 -7.56
C SER A 90 -17.29 4.33 -8.79
N SER A 91 -16.61 5.30 -9.40
CA SER A 91 -17.18 6.09 -10.52
C SER A 91 -17.53 5.27 -11.77
N HIS A 92 -17.09 4.01 -11.86
CA HIS A 92 -17.40 3.09 -12.97
C HIS A 92 -18.48 2.03 -12.63
N SER A 93 -19.10 2.05 -11.45
CA SER A 93 -20.11 1.04 -11.07
C SER A 93 -21.57 1.43 -11.39
N HIS A 94 -21.79 2.53 -12.10
CA HIS A 94 -23.15 3.05 -12.43
C HIS A 94 -23.36 3.37 -13.92
N ARG A 95 -22.75 2.61 -14.84
CA ARG A 95 -23.16 2.61 -16.25
C ARG A 95 -23.48 1.21 -16.72
#